data_AF-A9W606-F1
#
_entry.id   AF-A9W606-F1
#
_cell.length_a   1.000
_cell.length_b   1.000
_cell.length_c   1.000
_cell.angle_alpha   90.00
_cell.angle_beta   90.00
_cell.angle_gamma   90.00
#
_symmetry.space_group_name_H-M   'P 1'
#
loop_
_entity.id
_entity.type
_entity.pdbx_description
1 polymer ?
#
loop_
_entity_poly.entity_id
_entity_poly.type
_entity_poly.pdbx_seq_one_letter_code
_entity_poly.pdbx_strand_id
1 'polypeptide(L)'
;MATLQSLADLNRANTQTSNPENEAPVHVQKLDAQGRAYATGKRKDAVARVWIKPGNGTVVVNGRPVETYFARPVLRMILRQPLEIVSRVDQYDITVTVKGGGLSGQAGAVRHGLSKALTYYEPELRSSLKREGFLTRDPRVVERKKYGRKKARRSFQFSKR
;
A
#
# COMPACT_ATOMS: atom_id res chain seq x y z
N MET A 1 -12.29 52.98 0.89
CA MET A 1 -12.15 52.13 -0.32
C MET A 1 -10.91 52.62 -1.06
N ALA A 2 -9.84 51.84 -1.11
CA ALA A 2 -8.62 52.25 -1.83
C ALA A 2 -8.84 52.02 -3.33
N THR A 3 -8.86 53.09 -4.12
CA THR A 3 -8.95 53.05 -5.58
C THR A 3 -7.59 52.71 -6.17
N LEU A 4 -7.48 51.55 -6.83
CA LEU A 4 -6.30 51.15 -7.60
C LEU A 4 -6.24 51.99 -8.88
N GLN A 5 -5.34 52.96 -8.95
CA GLN A 5 -5.22 53.88 -10.09
C GLN A 5 -3.90 53.72 -10.87
N SER A 6 -3.01 52.80 -10.48
CA SER A 6 -1.77 52.57 -11.23
C SER A 6 -1.51 51.09 -11.54
N LEU A 7 -0.92 50.84 -12.71
CA LEU A 7 -0.50 49.51 -13.16
C LEU A 7 0.55 48.89 -12.20
N ALA A 8 1.29 49.74 -11.48
CA ALA A 8 2.22 49.32 -10.43
C ALA A 8 1.49 48.76 -9.20
N ASP A 9 0.29 49.26 -8.88
CA ASP A 9 -0.52 48.75 -7.77
C ASP A 9 -1.08 47.35 -8.06
N LEU A 10 -1.40 47.07 -9.34
CA LEU A 10 -1.84 45.73 -9.77
C LEU A 10 -0.73 44.68 -9.67
N ASN A 11 0.52 45.05 -9.98
CA ASN A 11 1.65 44.13 -9.83
C ASN A 11 1.93 43.77 -8.37
N ARG A 12 1.71 44.70 -7.43
CA ARG A 12 1.82 44.41 -6.00
C ARG A 12 0.72 43.48 -5.50
N ALA A 13 -0.47 43.53 -6.11
CA ALA A 13 -1.52 42.56 -5.81
C ALA A 13 -1.17 41.15 -6.31
N ASN A 14 -0.49 41.03 -7.46
CA ASN A 14 -0.06 39.73 -8.00
C ASN A 14 1.12 39.09 -7.25
N THR A 15 1.90 39.83 -6.47
CA THR A 15 3.00 39.26 -5.67
C THR A 15 2.56 38.75 -4.30
N GLN A 16 1.29 38.90 -3.92
CA GLN A 16 0.74 38.37 -2.67
C GLN A 16 -0.11 37.10 -2.85
N THR A 17 0.13 36.32 -3.92
CA THR A 17 -0.53 35.02 -4.14
C THR A 17 0.37 33.81 -3.94
N SER A 18 1.51 33.94 -3.26
CA SER A 18 2.08 32.78 -2.57
C SER A 18 1.48 32.73 -1.17
N ASN A 19 0.22 32.26 -1.04
CA ASN A 19 -0.30 31.84 0.26
C ASN A 19 0.66 30.76 0.80
N PRO A 20 1.47 31.02 1.85
CA PRO A 20 2.27 29.97 2.47
C PRO A 20 1.38 29.00 3.28
N GLU A 21 0.09 29.32 3.46
CA GLU A 21 -0.83 28.57 4.30
C GLU A 21 -1.32 27.24 3.68
N ASN A 22 -1.04 26.96 2.40
CA ASN A 22 -1.41 25.68 1.81
C ASN A 22 -0.27 24.67 1.73
N GLU A 23 0.86 24.93 2.42
CA GLU A 23 1.88 23.92 2.66
C GLU A 23 1.46 23.04 3.85
N ALA A 24 0.28 22.44 3.77
CA ALA A 24 -0.11 21.43 4.72
C ALA A 24 0.97 20.33 4.69
N PRO A 25 1.58 19.95 5.83
CA PRO A 25 2.53 18.85 5.85
C PRO A 25 1.71 17.56 5.70
N VAL A 26 1.32 17.21 4.47
CA VAL A 26 0.16 16.32 4.29
C VAL A 26 0.43 14.93 4.87
N HIS A 27 1.70 14.51 4.94
CA HIS A 27 2.07 13.18 5.41
C HIS A 27 3.41 13.20 6.17
N VAL A 28 3.38 12.78 7.44
CA VAL A 28 4.54 12.77 8.35
C VAL A 28 5.26 11.42 8.28
N GLN A 29 6.60 11.44 8.31
CA GLN A 29 7.42 10.23 8.42
C GLN A 29 7.18 9.53 9.77
N LYS A 30 6.96 8.22 9.75
CA LYS A 30 6.77 7.40 10.95
C LYS A 30 7.83 6.31 11.01
N LEU A 31 8.92 6.64 11.70
CA LEU A 31 10.08 5.77 11.90
C LEU A 31 10.25 5.44 13.38
N ASP A 32 10.68 4.21 13.65
CA ASP A 32 11.13 3.80 14.97
C ASP A 32 12.54 4.35 15.25
N ALA A 33 13.00 4.26 16.50
CA ALA A 33 14.35 4.68 16.91
C ALA A 33 15.49 4.03 16.10
N GLN A 34 15.23 2.87 15.48
CA GLN A 34 16.19 2.17 14.62
C GLN A 34 16.11 2.57 13.13
N GLY A 35 15.35 3.62 12.78
CA GLY A 35 15.14 4.06 11.40
C GLY A 35 14.33 3.08 10.56
N ARG A 36 13.46 2.28 11.20
CA ARG A 36 12.62 1.29 10.53
C ARG A 36 11.19 1.80 10.44
N ALA A 37 10.52 1.56 9.32
CA ALA A 37 9.09 1.83 9.19
C ALA A 37 8.28 0.54 9.35
N TYR A 38 7.20 0.62 10.13
CA TYR A 38 6.29 -0.49 10.39
C TYR A 38 4.94 -0.28 9.72
N ALA A 39 4.44 -1.30 9.04
CA ALA A 39 3.07 -1.30 8.55
C ALA A 39 2.41 -2.68 8.61
N THR A 40 1.08 -2.68 8.59
CA THR A 40 0.28 -3.89 8.49
C THR A 40 -0.52 -3.89 7.20
N GLY A 41 -0.36 -4.96 6.42
CA GLY A 41 -1.14 -5.27 5.22
C GLY A 41 -2.12 -6.41 5.49
N LYS A 42 -3.27 -6.38 4.81
CA LYS A 42 -4.32 -7.41 4.93
C LYS A 42 -4.91 -7.73 3.56
N ARG A 43 -5.24 -9.01 3.33
CA ARG A 43 -6.02 -9.51 2.18
C ARG A 43 -6.68 -10.83 2.53
N LYS A 44 -7.99 -10.96 2.31
CA LYS A 44 -8.79 -12.09 2.84
C LYS A 44 -8.49 -12.25 4.35
N ASP A 45 -8.15 -13.47 4.77
CA ASP A 45 -7.75 -13.81 6.14
C ASP A 45 -6.23 -13.69 6.38
N ALA A 46 -5.45 -13.26 5.37
CA ALA A 46 -4.02 -13.07 5.52
C ALA A 46 -3.70 -11.69 6.10
N VAL A 47 -2.85 -11.68 7.12
CA VAL A 47 -2.33 -10.48 7.78
C VAL A 47 -0.81 -10.52 7.69
N ALA A 48 -0.23 -9.47 7.11
CA ALA A 48 1.20 -9.28 6.97
C ALA A 48 1.65 -8.09 7.81
N ARG A 49 2.63 -8.32 8.69
CA ARG A 49 3.35 -7.29 9.43
C ARG A 49 4.67 -7.06 8.71
N VAL A 50 4.86 -5.87 8.16
CA VAL A 50 6.00 -5.51 7.32
C VAL A 50 6.85 -4.49 8.06
N TRP A 51 8.15 -4.76 8.09
CA TRP A 51 9.19 -3.89 8.56
C TRP A 51 10.12 -3.57 7.39
N ILE A 52 10.38 -2.29 7.15
CA ILE A 52 11.37 -1.87 6.16
C ILE A 52 12.48 -1.08 6.82
N LYS A 53 13.69 -1.27 6.31
CA LYS A 53 14.91 -0.55 6.67
C LYS A 53 15.67 -0.26 5.36
N PRO A 54 16.34 0.89 5.20
CA PRO A 54 17.29 1.07 4.11
C PRO A 54 18.40 -0.01 4.18
N GLY A 55 18.71 -0.63 3.06
CA GLY A 55 19.63 -1.77 2.99
C GLY A 55 19.86 -2.28 1.57
N ASN A 56 20.27 -3.55 1.43
CA ASN A 56 20.74 -4.13 0.16
C ASN A 56 19.64 -4.83 -0.65
N GLY A 57 18.37 -4.75 -0.24
CA GLY A 57 17.27 -5.44 -0.92
C GLY A 57 16.94 -6.82 -0.37
N THR A 58 17.40 -7.16 0.85
CA THR A 58 17.17 -8.49 1.42
C THR A 58 15.71 -8.63 1.86
N VAL A 59 14.97 -9.58 1.27
CA VAL A 59 13.57 -9.84 1.61
C VAL A 59 13.42 -11.17 2.36
N VAL A 60 13.01 -11.10 3.63
CA VAL A 60 12.80 -12.25 4.51
C VAL A 60 11.34 -12.35 4.92
N VAL A 61 10.73 -13.51 4.76
CA VAL A 61 9.34 -13.81 5.11
C VAL A 61 9.30 -14.96 6.11
N ASN A 62 8.79 -14.70 7.33
CA ASN A 62 8.73 -15.68 8.42
C ASN A 62 10.08 -16.38 8.69
N GLY A 63 11.19 -15.64 8.61
CA GLY A 63 12.55 -16.15 8.84
C GLY A 63 13.16 -16.93 7.67
N ARG A 64 12.48 -17.01 6.51
CA ARG A 64 12.98 -17.67 5.30
C ARG A 64 13.15 -16.65 4.17
N PRO A 65 14.08 -16.85 3.22
CA PRO A 65 14.17 -15.98 2.04
C PRO A 65 12.89 -16.06 1.20
N VAL A 66 12.58 -14.98 0.50
CA VAL A 66 11.32 -14.82 -0.27
C VAL A 66 11.16 -15.90 -1.34
N GLU A 67 12.25 -16.38 -1.92
CA GLU A 67 12.30 -17.45 -2.92
C GLU A 67 11.83 -18.79 -2.35
N THR A 68 12.25 -19.12 -1.14
CA THR A 68 11.89 -20.37 -0.47
C THR A 68 10.46 -20.32 0.04
N TYR A 69 9.99 -19.17 0.56
CA TYR A 69 8.64 -19.05 1.08
C TYR A 69 7.59 -18.96 -0.05
N PHE A 70 7.86 -18.16 -1.08
CA PHE A 70 7.01 -18.00 -2.26
C PHE A 70 7.65 -18.68 -3.48
N ALA A 71 7.53 -20.01 -3.54
CA ALA A 71 8.11 -20.82 -4.61
C ALA A 71 7.71 -20.37 -6.03
N ARG A 72 6.47 -19.88 -6.21
CA ARG A 72 5.98 -19.43 -7.52
C ARG A 72 6.50 -18.03 -7.86
N PRO A 73 7.15 -17.83 -9.03
CA PRO A 73 7.67 -16.51 -9.44
C PRO A 73 6.58 -15.45 -9.55
N VAL A 74 5.36 -15.83 -9.94
CA VAL A 74 4.20 -14.92 -9.99
C VAL A 74 3.93 -14.28 -8.62
N LEU A 75 4.08 -15.02 -7.52
CA LEU A 75 3.87 -14.46 -6.19
C LEU A 75 5.00 -13.50 -5.81
N ARG A 76 6.24 -13.78 -6.21
CA ARG A 76 7.38 -12.87 -6.01
C ARG A 76 7.20 -11.56 -6.79
N MET A 77 6.75 -11.64 -8.03
CA MET A 77 6.42 -10.47 -8.86
C MET A 77 5.37 -9.58 -8.19
N ILE A 78 4.35 -10.17 -7.57
CA ILE A 78 3.32 -9.47 -6.79
C ILE A 78 3.91 -8.64 -5.63
N LEU A 79 4.96 -9.15 -4.96
CA LEU A 79 5.66 -8.41 -3.89
C LEU A 79 6.53 -7.28 -4.44
N ARG A 80 7.12 -7.46 -5.63
CA ARG A 80 8.07 -6.52 -6.25
C ARG A 80 7.41 -5.28 -6.86
N GLN A 81 6.17 -5.41 -7.36
CA GLN A 81 5.37 -4.32 -7.96
C GLN A 81 5.41 -2.95 -7.25
N PRO A 82 5.20 -2.83 -5.92
CA PRO A 82 5.25 -1.53 -5.25
C PRO A 82 6.64 -0.91 -5.30
N LEU A 83 7.72 -1.70 -5.26
CA LEU A 83 9.10 -1.21 -5.35
C LEU A 83 9.46 -0.75 -6.75
N GLU A 84 8.94 -1.44 -7.77
CA GLU A 84 9.12 -1.07 -9.18
C GLU A 84 8.46 0.27 -9.50
N ILE A 85 7.24 0.51 -9.00
CA ILE A 85 6.51 1.75 -9.27
C ILE A 85 7.17 2.99 -8.66
N VAL A 86 7.80 2.84 -7.50
CA VAL A 86 8.54 3.94 -6.87
C VAL A 86 10.02 3.98 -7.30
N SER A 87 10.46 3.07 -8.18
CA SER A 87 11.86 2.94 -8.60
C SER A 87 12.84 2.77 -7.43
N ARG A 88 12.42 2.07 -6.36
CA ARG A 88 13.23 1.79 -5.15
C ARG A 88 13.55 0.30 -5.01
N VAL A 89 13.78 -0.35 -6.14
CA VAL A 89 14.19 -1.74 -6.19
C VAL A 89 15.57 -1.86 -5.52
N ASP A 90 15.74 -2.89 -4.68
CA ASP A 90 16.98 -3.24 -3.99
C ASP A 90 17.56 -2.20 -3.00
N GLN A 91 16.81 -1.13 -2.67
CA GLN A 91 17.25 -0.11 -1.69
C GLN A 91 16.79 -0.39 -0.24
N TYR A 92 15.87 -1.33 -0.06
CA TYR A 92 15.23 -1.60 1.23
C TYR A 92 15.37 -3.07 1.61
N ASP A 93 15.86 -3.32 2.82
CA ASP A 93 15.71 -4.61 3.47
C ASP A 93 14.30 -4.72 4.06
N ILE A 94 13.63 -5.83 3.75
CA ILE A 94 12.21 -6.04 4.06
C ILE A 94 12.10 -7.29 4.90
N THR A 95 11.67 -7.13 6.15
CA THR A 95 11.35 -8.25 7.05
C THR A 95 9.85 -8.34 7.23
N VAL A 96 9.28 -9.49 6.90
CA VAL A 96 7.83 -9.70 6.92
C VAL A 96 7.48 -10.89 7.81
N THR A 97 6.50 -10.67 8.69
CA THR A 97 5.81 -11.76 9.38
C THR A 97 4.40 -11.88 8.83
N VAL A 98 4.02 -13.06 8.32
CA VAL A 98 2.70 -13.30 7.72
C VAL A 98 1.99 -14.45 8.41
N LYS A 99 0.70 -14.27 8.70
CA LYS A 99 -0.18 -15.31 9.25
C LYS A 99 -1.54 -15.30 8.54
N GLY A 100 -2.20 -16.45 8.51
CA GLY A 100 -3.54 -16.63 7.95
C GLY A 100 -3.59 -16.70 6.42
N GLY A 101 -4.78 -17.00 5.90
CA GLY A 101 -5.04 -17.18 4.47
C GLY A 101 -4.19 -18.28 3.81
N GLY A 102 -4.02 -18.19 2.49
CA GLY A 102 -3.09 -19.02 1.72
C GLY A 102 -2.07 -18.16 0.97
N LEU A 103 -1.07 -18.78 0.33
CA LEU A 103 0.10 -18.10 -0.25
C LEU A 103 -0.24 -16.91 -1.18
N SER A 104 -1.26 -17.05 -2.03
CA SER A 104 -1.69 -15.93 -2.90
C SER A 104 -2.34 -14.78 -2.13
N GLY A 105 -3.12 -15.10 -1.10
CA GLY A 105 -3.68 -14.10 -0.18
C GLY A 105 -2.58 -13.39 0.60
N GLN A 106 -1.61 -14.16 1.09
CA GLN A 106 -0.45 -13.67 1.81
C GLN A 106 0.40 -12.72 0.96
N ALA A 107 0.77 -13.09 -0.28
CA ALA A 107 1.53 -12.23 -1.17
C ALA A 107 0.84 -10.87 -1.41
N GLY A 108 -0.48 -10.86 -1.61
CA GLY A 108 -1.24 -9.62 -1.72
C GLY A 108 -1.34 -8.82 -0.42
N ALA A 109 -1.36 -9.50 0.74
CA ALA A 109 -1.28 -8.83 2.04
C ALA A 109 0.10 -8.18 2.24
N VAL A 110 1.19 -8.85 1.84
CA VAL A 110 2.54 -8.27 1.89
C VAL A 110 2.64 -7.06 0.98
N ARG A 111 2.16 -7.14 -0.27
CA ARG A 111 2.14 -5.98 -1.20
C ARG A 111 1.50 -4.74 -0.57
N HIS A 112 0.32 -4.91 0.03
CA HIS A 112 -0.40 -3.82 0.70
C HIS A 112 0.36 -3.31 1.93
N GLY A 113 0.96 -4.21 2.72
CA GLY A 113 1.79 -3.82 3.88
C GLY A 113 3.04 -3.04 3.46
N LEU A 114 3.73 -3.50 2.42
CA LEU A 114 4.94 -2.88 1.89
C LEU A 114 4.66 -1.47 1.36
N SER A 115 3.58 -1.30 0.61
CA SER A 115 3.16 0.01 0.09
C SER A 115 2.88 1.02 1.22
N LYS A 116 2.27 0.56 2.31
CA LYS A 116 2.06 1.38 3.51
C LYS A 116 3.37 1.70 4.23
N ALA A 117 4.26 0.73 4.36
CA ALA A 117 5.55 0.92 5.00
C ALA A 117 6.38 1.96 4.23
N LEU A 118 6.42 1.86 2.89
CA LEU A 118 7.09 2.85 2.03
C LEU A 118 6.53 4.26 2.21
N THR A 119 5.20 4.39 2.34
CA THR A 119 4.55 5.69 2.59
C THR A 119 4.92 6.26 3.96
N TYR A 120 5.18 5.43 4.97
CA TYR A 120 5.62 5.91 6.28
C TYR A 120 7.10 6.29 6.31
N TYR A 121 7.92 5.67 5.47
CA TYR A 121 9.32 5.99 5.34
C TYR A 121 9.53 7.25 4.48
N GLU A 122 8.91 7.29 3.30
CA GLU A 122 8.99 8.40 2.35
C GLU A 122 7.57 8.82 1.93
N PRO A 123 7.00 9.85 2.61
CA PRO A 123 5.60 10.22 2.43
C PRO A 123 5.25 10.77 1.05
N GLU A 124 6.25 11.25 0.30
CA GLU A 124 6.10 11.75 -1.09
C GLU A 124 5.67 10.64 -2.06
N LEU A 125 6.13 9.40 -1.82
CA LEU A 125 5.80 8.23 -2.65
C LEU A 125 4.32 7.84 -2.58
N ARG A 126 3.58 8.38 -1.62
CA ARG A 126 2.16 8.09 -1.43
C ARG A 126 1.33 8.43 -2.66
N SER A 127 1.65 9.52 -3.36
CA SER A 127 0.93 9.97 -4.55
C SER A 127 0.95 8.89 -5.65
N SER A 128 2.13 8.38 -5.98
CA SER A 128 2.35 7.30 -6.93
C SER A 128 1.69 5.98 -6.48
N LEU A 129 1.89 5.57 -5.23
CA LEU A 129 1.31 4.32 -4.71
C LEU A 129 -0.22 4.36 -4.60
N LYS A 130 -0.80 5.54 -4.36
CA LYS A 130 -2.26 5.74 -4.31
C LYS A 130 -2.87 5.67 -5.71
N ARG A 131 -2.22 6.27 -6.70
CA ARG A 131 -2.63 6.25 -8.12
C ARG A 131 -2.73 4.83 -8.66
N GLU A 132 -1.75 3.98 -8.34
CA GLU A 132 -1.73 2.56 -8.73
C GLU A 132 -2.64 1.66 -7.86
N GLY A 133 -3.26 2.22 -6.82
CA GLY A 133 -4.25 1.51 -5.99
C GLY A 133 -3.66 0.54 -4.96
N PHE A 134 -2.35 0.59 -4.67
CA PHE A 134 -1.72 -0.35 -3.73
C PHE A 134 -1.98 -0.06 -2.24
N LEU A 135 -2.41 1.17 -1.93
CA LEU A 135 -2.80 1.55 -0.57
C LEU A 135 -4.22 1.12 -0.21
N THR A 136 -5.03 0.74 -1.20
CA THR A 136 -6.39 0.24 -1.00
C THR A 136 -6.34 -1.22 -0.61
N ARG A 137 -6.99 -1.55 0.52
CA ARG A 137 -7.14 -2.95 0.95
C ARG A 137 -8.04 -3.70 -0.01
N ASP A 138 -7.65 -4.90 -0.45
CA ASP A 138 -8.55 -5.85 -1.12
C ASP A 138 -9.56 -6.40 -0.09
N PRO A 139 -10.87 -6.03 -0.17
CA PRO A 139 -11.87 -6.40 0.82
C PRO A 139 -12.51 -7.77 0.54
N ARG A 140 -12.08 -8.51 -0.50
CA ARG A 140 -12.68 -9.81 -0.86
C ARG A 140 -12.63 -10.77 0.33
N VAL A 141 -13.78 -11.37 0.64
CA VAL A 141 -13.95 -12.43 1.64
C VAL A 141 -14.68 -13.59 0.97
N VAL A 142 -14.44 -14.81 1.44
CA VAL A 142 -15.20 -15.99 0.98
C VAL A 142 -16.66 -15.82 1.38
N GLU A 143 -17.55 -15.77 0.40
CA GLU A 143 -18.99 -15.71 0.67
C GLU A 143 -19.44 -16.99 1.37
N ARG A 144 -20.14 -16.83 2.50
CA ARG A 144 -20.77 -17.95 3.20
C ARG A 144 -21.79 -18.68 2.31
N LYS A 145 -22.02 -19.96 2.61
CA LYS A 145 -23.15 -20.71 2.06
C LYS A 145 -24.45 -20.09 2.57
N LYS A 146 -25.39 -19.81 1.66
CA LYS A 146 -26.75 -19.34 2.00
C LYS A 146 -27.67 -20.57 2.12
N TYR A 147 -28.70 -20.49 2.96
CA TYR A 147 -29.70 -21.56 3.08
C TYR A 147 -30.42 -21.78 1.74
N GLY A 148 -30.90 -23.01 1.51
CA GLY A 148 -31.55 -23.39 0.25
C GLY A 148 -30.61 -23.44 -0.98
N ARG A 149 -29.30 -23.26 -0.81
CA ARG A 149 -28.32 -23.31 -1.90
C ARG A 149 -27.27 -24.39 -1.67
N LYS A 150 -26.79 -25.02 -2.75
CA LYS A 150 -25.72 -26.03 -2.71
C LYS A 150 -24.37 -25.43 -2.31
N LYS A 151 -24.08 -24.20 -2.76
CA LYS A 151 -22.89 -23.38 -2.40
C LYS A 151 -23.31 -21.93 -2.14
N ALA A 152 -22.37 -20.97 -2.10
CA ALA A 152 -22.67 -19.54 -1.89
C ALA A 152 -23.75 -18.99 -2.85
N ARG A 153 -23.67 -19.35 -4.14
CA ARG A 153 -24.61 -18.87 -5.19
C ARG A 153 -25.33 -19.98 -5.97
N ARG A 154 -24.83 -21.21 -5.95
CA ARG A 154 -25.38 -22.33 -6.72
C ARG A 154 -26.70 -22.81 -6.13
N SER A 155 -27.81 -22.59 -6.84
CA SER A 155 -29.11 -23.22 -6.55
C SER A 155 -29.10 -24.70 -6.94
N PHE A 156 -30.08 -25.44 -6.43
CA PHE A 156 -30.38 -26.79 -6.94
C PHE A 156 -30.99 -26.69 -8.33
N GLN A 157 -30.78 -27.70 -9.17
CA GLN A 157 -31.46 -27.79 -10.45
C GLN A 157 -32.96 -27.95 -10.18
N PHE A 158 -33.77 -27.09 -10.78
CA PHE A 158 -35.23 -27.22 -10.70
C PHE A 158 -35.63 -28.50 -11.46
N SER A 159 -36.22 -29.45 -10.74
CA SER A 159 -36.86 -30.62 -11.34
C SER A 159 -38.36 -30.34 -11.36
N LYS A 160 -38.91 -30.18 -12.57
CA LYS A 160 -40.35 -30.09 -12.77
C LYS A 160 -40.94 -31.48 -12.46
N ARG A 161 -41.86 -31.53 -11.50
CA ARG A 161 -42.75 -32.67 -11.26
C ARG A 161 -44.15 -32.27 -11.67
#